data_AF-L7M444-F1
#
_entry.id   AF-L7M444-F1
#
_cell.length_a   1.000
_cell.length_b   1.000
_cell.length_c   1.000
_cell.angle_alpha   90.00
_cell.angle_beta   90.00
_cell.angle_gamma   90.00
#
_symmetry.space_group_name_H-M   'P 1'
#
loop_
_entity.id
_entity.type
_entity.pdbx_description
1 polymer ?
#
loop_
_entity_poly.entity_id
_entity_poly.type
_entity_poly.pdbx_seq_one_letter_code
_entity_poly.pdbx_strand_id
1 'polypeptide(L)'
;MAPQLQPAALAAAAFFLTLATLPSTTSAIRCYECSSATSAECDSNPQPDMLKNCSDQSKGSKYTACRKIDENVDFEVNGLPAVKRVVRMCAVEGEPDRPCYYKAGFGGRVNVCHCFEDGCNSASVPAAAVGLAAVGVLLALRVA
;
A
#
# COMPACT_ATOMS: atom_id res chain seq x y z
N MET A 1 22.66 49.04 24.49
CA MET A 1 23.18 47.71 24.88
C MET A 1 22.48 46.68 24.01
N ALA A 2 23.15 46.20 22.96
CA ALA A 2 22.61 45.11 22.15
C ALA A 2 22.86 43.79 22.90
N PRO A 3 21.87 42.90 23.03
CA PRO A 3 22.08 41.62 23.67
C PRO A 3 23.05 40.80 22.80
N GLN A 4 24.21 40.48 23.35
CA GLN A 4 25.17 39.57 22.71
C GLN A 4 24.58 38.17 22.79
N LEU A 5 24.12 37.65 21.65
CA LEU A 5 23.58 36.31 21.54
C LEU A 5 24.73 35.31 21.81
N GLN A 6 24.66 34.57 22.93
CA GLN A 6 25.75 33.71 23.35
C GLN A 6 25.95 32.55 22.35
N PRO A 7 27.19 32.26 21.92
CA PRO A 7 27.47 31.21 20.93
C PRO A 7 27.00 29.82 21.37
N ALA A 8 26.92 29.57 22.68
CA ALA A 8 26.35 28.34 23.24
C ALA A 8 24.84 28.18 22.96
N ALA A 9 24.08 29.28 22.94
CA ALA A 9 22.65 29.25 22.62
C ALA A 9 22.40 28.97 21.13
N LEU A 10 23.27 29.48 20.26
CA LEU A 10 23.24 29.19 18.82
C LEU A 10 23.59 27.72 18.53
N ALA A 11 24.60 27.17 19.22
CA ALA A 11 24.99 25.76 19.09
C ALA A 11 23.89 24.81 19.60
N ALA A 12 23.26 25.13 20.73
CA ALA A 12 22.14 24.34 21.26
C ALA A 12 20.94 24.35 20.31
N ALA A 13 20.57 25.52 19.79
CA ALA A 13 19.47 25.64 18.82
C ALA A 13 19.74 24.84 17.54
N ALA A 14 20.97 24.89 17.00
CA ALA A 14 21.37 24.11 15.83
C ALA A 14 21.28 22.59 16.09
N PHE A 15 21.69 22.12 17.28
CA PHE A 15 21.59 20.71 17.66
C PHE A 15 20.13 20.22 17.73
N PHE A 16 19.23 20.99 18.35
CA PHE A 16 17.80 20.63 18.38
C PHE A 16 17.14 20.66 17.00
N LEU A 17 17.50 21.62 16.15
CA LEU A 17 17.05 21.67 14.75
C LEU A 17 17.54 20.44 13.96
N THR A 18 18.79 20.02 14.14
CA THR A 18 19.29 18.79 13.49
C THR A 18 18.55 17.54 14.00
N LEU A 19 18.26 17.45 15.30
CA LEU A 19 17.57 16.30 15.89
C LEU A 19 16.11 16.16 15.40
N ALA A 20 15.43 17.29 15.17
CA ALA A 20 14.08 17.33 14.61
C ALA A 20 14.00 16.94 13.13
N THR A 21 15.13 16.91 12.42
CA THR A 21 15.20 16.48 11.00
C THR A 21 15.61 15.02 10.81
N LEU A 22 15.90 14.27 11.89
CA LEU A 22 16.15 12.84 11.72
C LEU A 22 14.86 12.18 11.20
N PRO A 23 14.92 11.42 10.09
CA PRO A 23 13.77 10.69 9.60
C PRO A 23 13.28 9.79 10.73
N SER A 24 12.02 10.01 11.14
CA SER A 24 11.36 9.19 12.13
C SER A 24 11.40 7.74 11.64
N THR A 25 11.76 6.82 12.53
CA THR A 25 11.85 5.38 12.29
C THR A 25 10.81 4.89 11.30
N THR A 26 11.24 4.35 10.16
CA THR A 26 10.33 3.73 9.18
C THR A 26 9.67 2.54 9.85
N SER A 27 8.44 2.70 10.34
CA SER A 27 7.63 1.58 10.77
C SER A 27 7.45 0.65 9.57
N ALA A 28 7.60 -0.65 9.81
CA ALA A 28 7.32 -1.65 8.80
C ALA A 28 5.87 -1.52 8.32
N ILE A 29 5.68 -1.58 7.00
CA ILE A 29 4.34 -1.52 6.39
C ILE A 29 3.47 -2.66 6.91
N ARG A 30 2.19 -2.39 7.12
CA ARG A 30 1.19 -3.41 7.47
C ARG A 30 0.30 -3.69 6.27
N CYS A 31 0.07 -4.97 5.97
CA CYS A 31 -0.71 -5.38 4.80
C CYS A 31 -1.71 -6.47 5.18
N TYR A 32 -2.79 -6.58 4.42
CA TYR A 32 -3.69 -7.72 4.56
C TYR A 32 -3.01 -8.98 4.03
N GLU A 33 -3.04 -10.05 4.83
CA GLU A 33 -2.53 -11.37 4.49
C GLU A 33 -3.65 -12.41 4.57
N CYS A 34 -4.19 -12.78 3.41
CA CYS A 34 -5.31 -13.70 3.32
C CYS A 34 -5.48 -14.30 1.92
N SER A 35 -6.31 -15.34 1.83
CA SER A 35 -6.75 -15.95 0.57
C SER A 35 -8.25 -16.20 0.59
N SER A 36 -8.96 -15.83 -0.49
CA SER A 36 -10.38 -16.12 -0.63
C SER A 36 -10.69 -17.61 -0.81
N ALA A 37 -9.65 -18.44 -0.95
CA ALA A 37 -9.79 -19.90 -0.91
C ALA A 37 -10.24 -20.43 0.44
N THR A 38 -9.78 -19.78 1.52
CA THR A 38 -9.95 -20.24 2.89
C THR A 38 -10.77 -19.28 3.73
N SER A 39 -10.88 -18.01 3.31
CA SER A 39 -11.57 -16.95 4.05
C SER A 39 -12.33 -16.08 3.07
N ALA A 40 -13.66 -16.26 3.00
CA ALA A 40 -14.51 -15.58 2.02
C ALA A 40 -14.42 -14.05 2.12
N GLU A 41 -14.18 -13.54 3.33
CA GLU A 41 -14.01 -12.11 3.61
C GLU A 41 -12.83 -11.52 2.84
N CYS A 42 -11.79 -12.31 2.55
CA CYS A 42 -10.61 -11.85 1.81
C CYS A 42 -10.93 -11.37 0.39
N ASP A 43 -12.00 -11.87 -0.22
CA ASP A 43 -12.40 -11.50 -1.59
C ASP A 43 -12.70 -9.99 -1.67
N SER A 44 -13.64 -9.53 -0.85
CA SER A 44 -14.21 -8.20 -0.98
C SER A 44 -13.99 -7.30 0.24
N ASN A 45 -13.93 -7.85 1.45
CA ASN A 45 -13.88 -7.06 2.69
C ASN A 45 -12.99 -7.75 3.74
N PRO A 46 -11.64 -7.70 3.57
CA PRO A 46 -10.74 -8.39 4.46
C PRO A 46 -10.83 -7.82 5.88
N GLN A 47 -10.89 -8.71 6.86
CA GLN A 47 -11.13 -8.33 8.25
C GLN A 47 -9.88 -7.74 8.92
N PRO A 48 -10.02 -6.87 9.94
CA PRO A 48 -8.88 -6.22 10.59
C PRO A 48 -7.85 -7.18 11.20
N ASP A 49 -8.25 -8.37 11.62
CA ASP A 49 -7.37 -9.42 12.14
C ASP A 49 -6.46 -10.04 11.07
N MET A 50 -6.81 -9.87 9.79
CA MET A 50 -5.99 -10.26 8.64
C MET A 50 -4.90 -9.22 8.31
N LEU A 51 -4.89 -8.05 8.96
CA LEU A 51 -3.84 -7.04 8.80
C LEU A 51 -2.61 -7.44 9.62
N LYS A 52 -1.49 -7.71 8.94
CA LYS A 52 -0.23 -8.18 9.55
C LYS A 52 0.88 -7.17 9.37
N ASN A 53 1.83 -7.16 10.31
CA ASN A 53 3.05 -6.39 10.18
C ASN A 53 4.01 -7.15 9.25
N CYS A 54 4.40 -6.53 8.14
CA CYS A 54 5.22 -7.22 7.16
C CYS A 54 6.64 -7.51 7.64
N SER A 55 7.15 -6.82 8.66
CA SER A 55 8.45 -7.18 9.26
C SER A 55 8.43 -8.47 10.08
N ASP A 56 7.26 -8.97 10.45
CA ASP A 56 7.15 -10.27 11.14
C ASP A 56 7.19 -11.44 10.14
N GLN A 57 7.16 -11.14 8.84
CA GLN A 57 7.18 -12.14 7.79
C GLN A 57 8.60 -12.62 7.45
N SER A 58 8.68 -13.71 6.67
CA SER A 58 9.92 -14.44 6.38
C SER A 58 11.11 -13.61 5.86
N LYS A 59 10.85 -12.45 5.24
CA LYS A 59 11.87 -11.54 4.69
C LYS A 59 12.05 -10.26 5.52
N GLY A 60 11.38 -10.15 6.66
CA GLY A 60 11.50 -9.05 7.61
C GLY A 60 11.31 -7.68 6.98
N SER A 61 12.15 -6.73 7.38
CA SER A 61 12.12 -5.33 6.91
C SER A 61 12.38 -5.15 5.40
N LYS A 62 12.61 -6.23 4.64
CA LYS A 62 12.69 -6.16 3.17
C LYS A 62 11.32 -6.00 2.52
N TYR A 63 10.23 -6.29 3.23
CA TYR A 63 8.89 -6.02 2.73
C TYR A 63 8.61 -4.51 2.77
N THR A 64 8.36 -3.93 1.60
CA THR A 64 8.21 -2.48 1.41
C THR A 64 6.88 -2.10 0.74
N ALA A 65 6.07 -3.09 0.35
CA ALA A 65 4.81 -2.88 -0.33
C ALA A 65 3.76 -3.92 0.10
N CYS A 66 2.50 -3.60 -0.11
CA CYS A 66 1.42 -4.57 -0.11
C CYS A 66 1.14 -5.04 -1.54
N ARG A 67 0.68 -6.28 -1.69
CA ARG A 67 0.25 -6.87 -2.96
C ARG A 67 -1.15 -7.44 -2.84
N LYS A 68 -1.93 -7.28 -3.91
CA LYS A 68 -3.19 -7.98 -4.17
C LYS A 68 -3.09 -8.71 -5.50
N ILE A 69 -3.55 -9.95 -5.53
CA ILE A 69 -3.56 -10.81 -6.70
C ILE A 69 -4.99 -11.28 -6.92
N ASP A 70 -5.59 -10.90 -8.05
CA ASP A 70 -6.86 -11.43 -8.51
C ASP A 70 -6.59 -12.50 -9.58
N GLU A 71 -6.79 -13.77 -9.21
CA GLU A 71 -6.60 -14.93 -10.07
C GLU A 71 -7.96 -15.41 -10.59
N ASN A 72 -8.06 -15.62 -11.91
CA ASN A 72 -9.23 -16.18 -12.56
C ASN A 72 -8.79 -17.27 -13.52
N VAL A 73 -9.34 -18.48 -13.36
CA VAL A 73 -9.24 -19.59 -14.30
C VAL A 73 -10.65 -19.80 -14.85
N ASP A 74 -10.83 -19.54 -16.14
CA ASP A 74 -12.16 -19.36 -16.73
C ASP A 74 -12.89 -20.66 -17.04
N PHE A 75 -12.12 -21.72 -17.26
CA PHE A 75 -12.61 -23.04 -17.64
C PHE A 75 -11.71 -24.12 -17.05
N GLU A 76 -12.18 -25.36 -17.08
CA GLU A 76 -11.39 -26.48 -16.58
C GLU A 76 -10.11 -26.65 -17.40
N VAL A 77 -8.96 -26.67 -16.72
CA VAL A 77 -7.66 -26.89 -17.35
C VAL A 77 -7.00 -28.05 -16.63
N ASN A 78 -6.66 -29.12 -17.37
CA ASN A 78 -6.02 -30.33 -16.82
C ASN A 78 -6.79 -30.97 -15.64
N GLY A 79 -8.13 -31.00 -15.68
CA GLY A 79 -8.95 -31.56 -14.60
C GLY A 79 -9.09 -30.68 -13.36
N LEU A 80 -8.56 -29.46 -13.38
CA LEU A 80 -8.74 -28.47 -12.33
C LEU A 80 -9.91 -27.54 -12.68
N PRO A 81 -10.89 -27.36 -11.77
CA PRO A 81 -12.07 -26.56 -12.06
C PRO A 81 -11.73 -25.09 -12.30
N ALA A 82 -12.68 -24.37 -12.91
CA ALA A 82 -12.65 -22.92 -12.95
C ALA A 82 -12.62 -22.35 -11.52
N VAL A 83 -11.72 -21.40 -11.27
CA VAL A 83 -11.50 -20.81 -9.94
C VAL A 83 -11.36 -19.30 -10.07
N LYS A 84 -12.05 -18.57 -9.20
CA LYS A 84 -11.80 -17.15 -8.94
C LYS A 84 -11.27 -17.00 -7.52
N ARG A 85 -10.11 -16.35 -7.37
CA ARG A 85 -9.44 -16.20 -6.09
C ARG A 85 -8.81 -14.83 -5.94
N VAL A 86 -8.88 -14.29 -4.73
CA VAL A 86 -8.13 -13.12 -4.30
C VAL A 86 -7.10 -13.55 -3.28
N VAL A 87 -5.85 -13.15 -3.47
CA VAL A 87 -4.76 -13.34 -2.51
C VAL A 87 -4.16 -12.00 -2.16
N ARG A 88 -4.01 -11.72 -0.87
CA ARG A 88 -3.43 -10.47 -0.34
C ARG A 88 -2.19 -10.84 0.46
N MET A 89 -1.08 -10.14 0.25
CA MET A 89 0.20 -10.46 0.88
C MET A 89 1.14 -9.25 0.99
N CYS A 90 2.15 -9.34 1.85
CA CYS A 90 3.30 -8.44 1.82
C CYS A 90 4.19 -8.70 0.57
N ALA A 91 4.80 -7.66 0.02
CA ALA A 91 5.70 -7.73 -1.12
C ALA A 91 7.04 -7.01 -0.88
N VAL A 92 8.13 -7.68 -1.29
CA VAL A 92 9.50 -7.13 -1.26
C VAL A 92 9.79 -6.29 -2.50
N GLU A 93 9.13 -6.64 -3.61
CA GLU A 93 9.28 -5.97 -4.90
C GLU A 93 7.89 -5.51 -5.32
N GLY A 94 7.72 -4.19 -5.43
CA GLY A 94 6.66 -3.54 -6.17
C GLY A 94 7.31 -2.69 -7.26
N GLU A 95 6.70 -2.63 -8.43
CA GLU A 95 7.11 -1.70 -9.49
C GLU A 95 6.28 -0.41 -9.28
N PRO A 96 6.88 0.68 -8.77
CA PRO A 96 6.11 1.90 -8.51
C PRO A 96 5.49 2.48 -9.80
N ASP A 97 6.20 2.34 -10.92
CA ASP A 97 5.78 2.81 -12.23
C ASP A 97 4.76 1.90 -12.92
N ARG A 98 4.55 0.68 -12.38
CA ARG A 98 3.58 -0.28 -12.86
C ARG A 98 2.82 -0.90 -11.68
N PRO A 99 1.98 -0.10 -10.99
CA PRO A 99 1.34 -0.50 -9.75
C PRO A 99 0.33 -1.63 -9.95
N CYS A 100 -0.17 -1.84 -11.18
CA CYS A 100 -0.93 -3.02 -11.53
C CYS A 100 -0.47 -3.55 -12.88
N TYR A 101 -0.30 -4.86 -12.99
CA TYR A 101 -0.03 -5.53 -14.26
C TYR A 101 -0.80 -6.82 -14.37
N TYR A 102 -1.08 -7.19 -15.62
CA TYR A 102 -1.86 -8.36 -15.96
C TYR A 102 -0.97 -9.43 -16.58
N LYS A 103 -1.21 -10.68 -16.18
CA LYS A 103 -0.58 -11.89 -16.73
C LYS A 103 -1.70 -12.81 -17.22
N ALA A 104 -1.63 -13.25 -18.47
CA ALA A 104 -2.53 -14.26 -19.00
C ALA A 104 -1.76 -15.41 -19.64
N GLY A 105 -2.37 -16.58 -19.61
CA GLY A 105 -1.90 -17.80 -20.24
C GLY A 105 -3.07 -18.70 -20.63
N PHE A 106 -2.82 -20.00 -20.76
CA PHE A 106 -3.81 -20.99 -21.19
C PHE A 106 -4.96 -21.13 -20.17
N GLY A 107 -5.99 -20.30 -20.31
CA GLY A 107 -7.19 -20.28 -19.47
C GLY A 107 -7.05 -19.54 -18.13
N GLY A 108 -5.84 -19.11 -17.77
CA GLY A 108 -5.55 -18.37 -16.53
C GLY A 108 -5.31 -16.88 -16.78
N ARG A 109 -5.89 -16.05 -15.92
CA ARG A 109 -5.84 -14.59 -15.91
C ARG A 109 -5.49 -14.11 -14.51
N VAL A 110 -4.40 -13.38 -14.36
CA VAL A 110 -3.92 -12.91 -13.07
C VAL A 110 -3.68 -11.41 -13.15
N ASN A 111 -4.37 -10.64 -12.31
CA ASN A 111 -4.10 -9.22 -12.11
C ASN A 111 -3.31 -9.05 -10.81
N VAL A 112 -2.08 -8.53 -10.89
CA VAL A 112 -1.24 -8.28 -9.73
C VAL A 112 -1.13 -6.78 -9.52
N CYS A 113 -1.53 -6.31 -8.34
CA CYS A 113 -1.43 -4.92 -7.94
C CYS A 113 -0.53 -4.77 -6.71
N HIS A 114 0.17 -3.65 -6.64
CA HIS A 114 1.05 -3.20 -5.58
C HIS A 114 0.67 -1.82 -5.10
N CYS A 115 0.86 -1.58 -3.81
CA CYS A 115 0.67 -0.28 -3.19
C CYS A 115 1.57 -0.16 -1.95
N PHE A 116 1.82 1.07 -1.49
CA PHE A 116 2.95 1.37 -0.58
C PHE A 116 2.50 2.05 0.72
N GLU A 117 1.22 1.93 1.07
CA GLU A 117 0.64 2.47 2.29
C GLU A 117 0.06 1.34 3.16
N ASP A 118 -0.05 1.58 4.47
CA ASP A 118 -0.64 0.61 5.41
C ASP A 118 -2.05 0.19 4.97
N GLY A 119 -2.26 -1.12 4.82
CA GLY A 119 -3.57 -1.70 4.51
C GLY A 119 -4.12 -1.33 3.13
N CYS A 120 -3.32 -0.74 2.24
CA CYS A 120 -3.76 -0.27 0.92
C CYS A 120 -4.27 -1.40 0.02
N ASN A 121 -3.81 -2.64 0.26
CA ASN A 121 -4.28 -3.81 -0.46
C ASN A 121 -5.64 -4.31 0.06
N SER A 122 -6.42 -3.50 0.79
CA SER A 122 -7.83 -3.71 1.17
C SER A 122 -8.81 -3.44 0.03
N ALA A 123 -8.46 -2.57 -0.91
CA ALA A 123 -9.37 -2.19 -1.99
C ALA A 123 -9.71 -3.37 -2.92
N SER A 124 -10.99 -3.55 -3.20
CA SER A 124 -11.43 -4.08 -4.50
C SER A 124 -11.08 -3.01 -5.53
N VAL A 125 -10.41 -3.38 -6.63
CA VAL A 125 -10.13 -2.43 -7.71
C VAL A 125 -11.48 -1.86 -8.14
N PRO A 126 -11.79 -0.58 -7.90
CA PRO A 126 -13.04 -0.02 -8.37
C PRO A 126 -12.88 0.15 -9.88
N ALA A 127 -13.77 -0.45 -10.67
CA ALA A 127 -13.98 0.04 -12.02
C ALA A 127 -14.42 1.51 -11.89
N ALA A 128 -13.54 2.44 -12.26
CA ALA A 128 -13.73 3.89 -12.24
C ALA A 128 -13.79 4.57 -10.85
N ALA A 129 -12.63 5.01 -10.35
CA ALA A 129 -12.53 6.19 -9.49
C ALA A 129 -11.93 7.35 -10.29
N VAL A 130 -12.61 7.77 -11.36
CA VAL A 130 -12.29 8.99 -12.10
C VAL A 130 -13.20 10.10 -11.57
N GLY A 131 -12.60 11.08 -10.88
CA GLY A 131 -13.13 12.45 -10.80
C GLY A 131 -14.03 12.78 -9.62
N LEU A 132 -13.45 13.13 -8.48
CA LEU A 132 -14.15 13.95 -7.46
C LEU A 132 -13.30 15.10 -6.88
N ALA A 133 -12.08 15.33 -7.37
CA ALA A 133 -11.21 16.40 -6.88
C ALA A 133 -11.34 17.76 -7.63
N ALA A 134 -12.33 17.94 -8.51
CA ALA A 134 -12.47 19.16 -9.31
C ALA A 134 -13.48 20.20 -8.75
N VAL A 135 -14.20 19.90 -7.65
CA VAL A 135 -15.26 20.80 -7.15
C VAL A 135 -14.73 21.88 -6.19
N GLY A 136 -13.59 21.64 -5.52
CA GLY A 136 -13.05 22.58 -4.51
C GLY A 136 -12.43 23.87 -5.07
N VAL A 137 -11.89 23.83 -6.29
CA VAL A 137 -11.18 24.99 -6.88
C VAL A 137 -12.15 26.03 -7.46
N LEU A 138 -13.34 25.60 -7.91
CA LEU A 138 -14.31 26.52 -8.53
C LEU A 138 -15.07 27.41 -7.54
N LEU A 139 -15.14 27.03 -6.25
CA LEU A 139 -15.69 27.90 -5.20
C LEU A 139 -14.69 28.95 -4.72
N ALA A 140 -13.39 28.68 -4.77
CA ALA A 140 -12.36 29.65 -4.39
C ALA A 140 -12.21 30.80 -5.40
N LEU A 141 -12.50 30.55 -6.69
CA LEU A 141 -12.44 31.56 -7.76
C LEU A 141 -13.65 32.50 -7.82
N ARG A 142 -14.70 32.26 -7.00
CA ARG A 142 -15.88 33.14 -6.91
C ARG A 142 -15.83 34.12 -5.73
N VAL A 143 -14.78 34.05 -4.91
CA VAL A 143 -14.61 34.85 -3.68
C VAL A 143 -13.35 35.74 -3.72
N ALA A 144 -12.61 35.75 -4.83
CA ALA A 144 -11.48 36.66 -5.06
C ALA A 144 -11.81 37.69 -6.15
#